data_AF-A0A962ZS69-F1
#
_entry.id   AF-A0A962ZS69-F1
#
_cell.length_a   1.000
_cell.length_b   1.000
_cell.length_c   1.000
_cell.angle_alpha   90.00
_cell.angle_beta   90.00
_cell.angle_gamma   90.00
#
_symmetry.space_group_name_H-M   'P 1'
#
loop_
_entity.id
_entity.type
_entity.pdbx_description
1 polymer ?
#
loop_
_entity_poly.entity_id
_entity_poly.type
_entity_poly.pdbx_seq_one_letter_code
_entity_poly.pdbx_strand_id
1 'polypeptide(L)'
;MLTKAPRFSALVLATVLTAACGGLQKNPSLLEAEAFYNATRQNENVLRYAPDELQRAEQALQQAAVAETNGDMTSLAYVAQARTRTALAIADRKVARIKLAELSKTKEAARLQARDMEVNMLRSELEALQAVDTDRGMVITLGDVLFSTGKADLQPGAMSTIERLALFMAEYPAKTVLIEGYTDDVGSEIFNLGLSERRAASVRDALLAAGVSPLRISTIGYGEARPIASNSTPEGRQLNRRVEIVIQD
;
A
#
# COMPACT_ATOMS: atom_id res chain seq x y z
N MET A 1 24.65 61.53 -85.27
CA MET A 1 23.55 60.54 -85.18
C MET A 1 22.60 60.96 -84.07
N LEU A 2 21.36 61.32 -84.44
CA LEU A 2 20.07 61.13 -83.74
C LEU A 2 19.97 61.50 -82.24
N THR A 3 19.48 62.68 -81.87
CA THR A 3 18.08 63.02 -81.46
C THR A 3 17.55 62.35 -80.18
N LYS A 4 17.21 63.15 -79.14
CA LYS A 4 15.87 63.20 -78.49
C LYS A 4 15.86 64.14 -77.26
N ALA A 5 14.84 65.00 -77.22
CA ALA A 5 14.39 65.78 -76.05
C ALA A 5 13.28 64.98 -75.28
N PRO A 6 12.42 65.60 -74.44
CA PRO A 6 12.59 66.08 -73.05
C PRO A 6 11.57 65.42 -72.10
N ARG A 7 11.62 65.62 -70.76
CA ARG A 7 10.44 65.41 -69.87
C ARG A 7 10.40 66.31 -68.62
N PHE A 8 9.31 67.07 -68.51
CA PHE A 8 8.77 67.71 -67.30
C PHE A 8 8.26 66.65 -66.31
N SER A 9 8.39 66.91 -64.99
CA SER A 9 7.54 66.28 -63.96
C SER A 9 7.16 67.31 -62.91
N ALA A 10 5.85 67.50 -62.77
CA ALA A 10 5.17 68.38 -61.83
C ALA A 10 5.19 67.78 -60.41
N LEU A 11 5.46 68.62 -59.41
CA LEU A 11 5.34 68.27 -58.00
C LEU A 11 3.94 68.68 -57.52
N VAL A 12 3.03 67.71 -57.39
CA VAL A 12 1.70 67.89 -56.77
C VAL A 12 1.86 67.75 -55.26
N LEU A 13 1.72 68.85 -54.53
CA LEU A 13 1.71 68.86 -53.07
C LEU A 13 0.31 68.43 -52.58
N ALA A 14 0.14 67.15 -52.28
CA ALA A 14 -1.08 66.62 -51.68
C ALA A 14 -1.10 66.94 -50.17
N THR A 15 -2.01 67.81 -49.76
CA THR A 15 -2.37 68.08 -48.37
C THR A 15 -2.89 66.81 -47.68
N VAL A 16 -2.16 66.32 -46.68
CA VAL A 16 -2.58 65.23 -45.81
C VAL A 16 -3.58 65.78 -44.79
N LEU A 17 -4.87 65.53 -45.03
CA LEU A 17 -5.91 65.62 -44.01
C LEU A 17 -5.88 64.30 -43.22
N THR A 18 -5.26 64.31 -42.05
CA THR A 18 -5.37 63.20 -41.09
C THR A 18 -6.78 63.20 -40.50
N ALA A 19 -7.63 62.33 -41.04
CA ALA A 19 -8.90 61.97 -40.42
C ALA A 19 -8.62 61.23 -39.10
N ALA A 20 -9.08 61.81 -38.00
CA ALA A 20 -9.08 61.17 -36.69
C ALA A 20 -10.12 60.03 -36.68
N CYS A 21 -9.67 58.79 -36.90
CA CYS A 21 -10.47 57.60 -36.63
C CYS A 21 -10.48 57.34 -35.11
N GLY A 22 -11.43 57.95 -34.40
CA GLY A 22 -11.79 57.54 -33.04
C GLY A 22 -12.50 56.19 -33.08
N GLY A 23 -11.73 55.09 -32.95
CA GLY A 23 -12.27 53.74 -32.93
C GLY A 23 -13.06 53.48 -31.65
N LEU A 24 -14.29 52.98 -31.80
CA LEU A 24 -15.09 52.36 -30.75
C LEU A 24 -14.31 51.18 -30.14
N GLN A 25 -13.58 51.42 -29.07
CA GLN A 25 -12.85 50.38 -28.35
C GLN A 25 -13.87 49.54 -27.56
N LYS A 26 -13.96 48.23 -27.87
CA LYS A 26 -14.80 47.27 -27.14
C LYS A 26 -14.50 47.33 -25.63
N ASN A 27 -15.53 47.09 -24.81
CA ASN A 27 -15.39 47.05 -23.35
C ASN A 27 -14.31 46.02 -22.94
N PRO A 28 -13.26 46.42 -22.19
CA PRO A 28 -12.12 45.56 -21.89
C PRO A 28 -12.50 44.35 -21.02
N SER A 29 -13.42 44.51 -20.07
CA SER A 29 -13.90 43.43 -19.20
C SER A 29 -14.60 42.33 -19.99
N LEU A 30 -15.38 42.72 -21.01
CA LEU A 30 -16.05 41.79 -21.91
C LEU A 30 -15.04 40.99 -22.75
N LEU A 31 -14.01 41.66 -23.30
CA LEU A 31 -12.95 41.00 -24.07
C LEU A 31 -12.19 39.97 -23.22
N GLU A 32 -11.87 40.30 -21.97
CA GLU A 32 -11.19 39.38 -21.05
C GLU A 32 -12.08 38.16 -20.72
N ALA A 33 -13.36 38.39 -20.44
CA ALA A 33 -14.30 37.33 -20.14
C ALA A 33 -14.53 36.39 -21.35
N GLU A 34 -14.65 36.94 -22.56
CA GLU A 34 -14.73 36.16 -23.81
C GLU A 34 -13.46 35.31 -24.03
N ALA A 35 -12.27 35.90 -23.82
CA ALA A 35 -11.01 35.18 -23.97
C ALA A 35 -10.90 34.03 -22.97
N PHE A 36 -11.24 34.28 -21.70
CA PHE A 36 -11.19 33.27 -20.64
C PHE A 36 -12.21 32.13 -20.87
N TYR A 37 -13.43 32.47 -21.30
CA TYR A 37 -14.44 31.48 -21.68
C TYR A 37 -13.99 30.64 -22.87
N ASN A 38 -13.44 31.26 -23.92
CA ASN A 38 -12.96 30.56 -25.11
C ASN A 38 -11.80 29.61 -24.80
N ALA A 39 -10.91 29.97 -23.89
CA ALA A 39 -9.87 29.06 -23.41
C ALA A 39 -10.47 27.91 -22.58
N THR A 40 -11.43 28.21 -21.72
CA THR A 40 -12.03 27.23 -20.81
C THR A 40 -12.91 26.21 -21.53
N ARG A 41 -13.67 26.61 -22.56
CA ARG A 41 -14.52 25.70 -23.36
C ARG A 41 -13.73 24.70 -24.19
N GLN A 42 -12.43 24.92 -24.38
CA GLN A 42 -11.52 23.97 -25.04
C GLN A 42 -11.00 22.90 -24.07
N ASN A 43 -11.19 23.06 -22.76
CA ASN A 43 -10.74 22.09 -21.76
C ASN A 43 -11.73 20.90 -21.69
N GLU A 44 -11.26 19.72 -22.10
CA GLU A 44 -12.05 18.48 -22.10
C GLU A 44 -12.65 18.14 -20.73
N ASN A 45 -11.93 18.39 -19.65
CA ASN A 45 -12.42 18.12 -18.30
C ASN A 45 -13.58 19.04 -17.94
N VAL A 46 -13.55 20.30 -18.40
CA VAL A 46 -14.64 21.25 -18.16
C VAL A 46 -15.88 20.84 -18.94
N LEU A 47 -15.72 20.48 -20.23
CA LEU A 47 -16.82 19.96 -21.05
C LEU A 47 -17.45 18.70 -20.45
N ARG A 48 -16.62 17.84 -19.86
CA ARG A 48 -17.07 16.57 -19.28
C ARG A 48 -17.72 16.70 -17.91
N TYR A 49 -17.22 17.60 -17.06
CA TYR A 49 -17.57 17.63 -15.64
C TYR A 49 -18.33 18.88 -15.19
N ALA A 50 -18.36 19.94 -16.00
CA ALA A 50 -19.06 21.18 -15.69
C ALA A 50 -19.78 21.83 -16.90
N PRO A 51 -20.47 21.06 -17.78
CA PRO A 51 -21.11 21.62 -18.97
C PRO A 51 -22.20 22.66 -18.62
N ASP A 52 -23.00 22.41 -17.57
CA ASP A 52 -24.08 23.31 -17.17
C ASP A 52 -23.56 24.68 -16.70
N GLU A 53 -22.45 24.70 -15.97
CA GLU A 53 -21.88 25.95 -15.48
C GLU A 53 -21.17 26.71 -16.61
N LEU A 54 -20.59 25.99 -17.57
CA LEU A 54 -20.06 26.58 -18.80
C LEU A 54 -21.18 27.23 -19.64
N GLN A 55 -22.33 26.57 -19.78
CA GLN A 55 -23.50 27.13 -20.47
C GLN A 55 -24.03 28.39 -19.77
N ARG A 56 -24.06 28.41 -18.43
CA ARG A 56 -24.45 29.61 -17.68
C ARG A 56 -23.45 30.76 -17.85
N ALA A 57 -22.15 30.44 -17.99
CA ALA A 57 -21.14 31.44 -18.29
C ALA A 57 -21.33 32.04 -19.69
N GLU A 58 -21.67 31.21 -20.68
CA GLU A 58 -21.98 31.64 -22.04
C GLU A 58 -23.19 32.58 -22.08
N GLN A 59 -24.27 32.24 -21.37
CA GLN A 59 -25.46 33.09 -21.27
C GLN A 59 -25.13 34.45 -20.66
N ALA A 60 -24.28 34.49 -19.62
CA ALA A 60 -23.83 35.73 -19.02
C ALA A 60 -22.97 36.57 -19.98
N LEU A 61 -22.14 35.95 -20.83
CA LEU A 61 -21.39 36.65 -21.89
C LEU A 61 -22.32 37.25 -22.94
N GLN A 62 -23.33 36.48 -23.38
CA GLN A 62 -24.32 36.95 -24.35
C GLN A 62 -25.08 38.16 -23.80
N GLN A 63 -25.48 38.13 -22.53
CA GLN A 63 -26.10 39.26 -21.84
C GLN A 63 -25.15 40.47 -21.75
N ALA A 64 -23.88 40.23 -21.40
CA ALA A 64 -22.88 41.29 -21.35
C ALA A 64 -22.63 41.95 -22.72
N ALA A 65 -22.67 41.17 -23.80
CA ALA A 65 -22.43 41.65 -25.17
C ALA A 65 -23.55 42.55 -25.72
N VAL A 66 -24.78 42.37 -25.23
CA VAL A 66 -25.96 43.17 -25.65
C VAL A 66 -26.31 44.30 -24.68
N ALA A 67 -25.57 44.46 -23.59
CA ALA A 67 -25.84 45.49 -22.61
C ALA A 67 -25.62 46.91 -23.19
N GLU A 68 -26.50 47.85 -22.85
CA GLU A 68 -26.50 49.19 -23.43
C GLU A 68 -25.45 50.13 -22.81
N THR A 69 -25.07 49.88 -21.55
CA THR A 69 -24.11 50.72 -20.82
C THR A 69 -22.80 50.00 -20.56
N ASN A 70 -21.68 50.73 -20.57
CA ASN A 70 -20.37 50.19 -20.21
C ASN A 70 -20.31 49.62 -18.77
N GLY A 71 -21.13 50.17 -17.85
CA GLY A 71 -21.22 49.67 -16.47
C GLY A 71 -21.89 48.30 -16.40
N ASP A 72 -22.98 48.11 -17.14
CA ASP A 72 -23.70 46.84 -17.21
C ASP A 72 -22.87 45.76 -17.93
N MET A 73 -22.21 46.13 -19.04
CA MET A 73 -21.26 45.25 -19.74
C MET A 73 -20.19 44.72 -18.77
N THR A 74 -19.60 45.62 -17.97
CA THR A 74 -18.55 45.27 -17.00
C THR A 74 -19.07 44.33 -15.92
N SER A 75 -20.25 44.61 -15.37
CA SER A 75 -20.85 43.81 -14.29
C SER A 75 -21.26 42.41 -14.76
N LEU A 76 -21.86 42.30 -15.94
CA LEU A 76 -22.25 41.02 -16.53
C LEU A 76 -21.02 40.21 -17.00
N ALA A 77 -20.00 40.88 -17.56
CA ALA A 77 -18.73 40.23 -17.89
C ALA A 77 -18.03 39.66 -16.65
N TYR A 78 -18.09 40.36 -15.52
CA TYR A 78 -17.60 39.83 -14.24
C TYR A 78 -18.35 38.56 -13.81
N VAL A 79 -19.68 38.55 -13.93
CA VAL A 79 -20.50 37.35 -13.63
C VAL A 79 -20.11 36.19 -14.56
N ALA A 80 -19.99 36.45 -15.86
CA ALA A 80 -19.54 35.44 -16.81
C ALA A 80 -18.18 34.85 -16.42
N GLN A 81 -17.20 35.71 -16.12
CA GLN A 81 -15.87 35.28 -15.70
C GLN A 81 -15.90 34.44 -14.41
N ALA A 82 -16.69 34.84 -13.41
CA ALA A 82 -16.87 34.09 -12.17
C ALA A 82 -17.47 32.70 -12.41
N ARG A 83 -18.45 32.58 -13.32
CA ARG A 83 -19.02 31.29 -13.72
C ARG A 83 -18.03 30.42 -14.46
N THR A 84 -17.25 30.99 -15.38
CA THR A 84 -16.17 30.26 -16.06
C THR A 84 -15.14 29.72 -15.06
N ARG A 85 -14.73 30.51 -14.06
CA ARG A 85 -13.83 30.04 -12.98
C ARG A 85 -14.48 28.92 -12.17
N THR A 86 -15.78 29.01 -11.91
CA THR A 86 -16.53 27.99 -11.19
C THR A 86 -16.58 26.68 -11.98
N ALA A 87 -16.81 26.73 -13.30
CA ALA A 87 -16.79 25.55 -14.16
C ALA A 87 -15.43 24.83 -14.12
N LEU A 88 -14.33 25.59 -14.18
CA LEU A 88 -12.98 25.06 -14.04
C LEU A 88 -12.78 24.39 -12.66
N ALA A 89 -13.15 25.06 -11.58
CA ALA A 89 -13.00 24.52 -10.22
C ALA A 89 -13.84 23.25 -10.00
N ILE A 90 -15.03 23.15 -10.59
CA ILE A 90 -15.87 21.94 -10.56
C ILE A 90 -15.14 20.79 -11.27
N ALA A 91 -14.59 21.04 -12.45
CA ALA A 91 -13.87 20.04 -13.23
C ALA A 91 -12.63 19.53 -12.49
N ASP A 92 -11.80 20.44 -11.98
CA ASP A 92 -10.59 20.10 -11.22
C ASP A 92 -10.91 19.30 -9.97
N ARG A 93 -11.96 19.72 -9.22
CA ARG A 93 -12.43 18.97 -8.05
C ARG A 93 -12.91 17.57 -8.42
N LYS A 94 -13.57 17.42 -9.57
CA LYS A 94 -14.07 16.12 -10.03
C LYS A 94 -12.94 15.20 -10.44
N VAL A 95 -11.95 15.70 -11.19
CA VAL A 95 -10.72 14.98 -11.56
C VAL A 95 -9.97 14.54 -10.31
N ALA A 96 -9.74 15.45 -9.36
CA ALA A 96 -9.08 15.14 -8.09
C ALA A 96 -9.83 14.05 -7.31
N ARG A 97 -11.17 14.12 -7.22
CA ARG A 97 -11.97 13.08 -6.56
C ARG A 97 -11.84 11.72 -7.23
N ILE A 98 -11.90 11.67 -8.56
CA ILE A 98 -11.75 10.40 -9.31
C ILE A 98 -10.35 9.84 -9.07
N LYS A 99 -9.32 10.69 -9.11
CA LYS A 99 -7.94 10.25 -8.87
C LYS A 99 -7.75 9.71 -7.46
N LEU A 100 -8.31 10.37 -6.45
CA LEU A 100 -8.28 9.89 -5.07
C LEU A 100 -8.99 8.53 -4.92
N ALA A 101 -10.13 8.32 -5.60
CA ALA A 101 -10.84 7.05 -5.57
C ALA A 101 -10.10 5.92 -6.30
N GLU A 102 -9.35 6.23 -7.36
CA GLU A 102 -8.47 5.27 -8.03
C GLU A 102 -7.29 4.91 -7.13
N LEU A 103 -6.64 5.91 -6.54
CA LEU A 103 -5.50 5.72 -5.63
C LEU A 103 -5.87 4.92 -4.38
N SER A 104 -7.07 5.12 -3.82
CA SER A 104 -7.51 4.31 -2.69
C SER A 104 -7.68 2.85 -3.09
N LYS A 105 -8.29 2.57 -4.26
CA LYS A 105 -8.42 1.20 -4.77
C LYS A 105 -7.07 0.54 -5.02
N THR A 106 -6.13 1.24 -5.66
CA THR A 106 -4.79 0.68 -5.92
C THR A 106 -4.01 0.45 -4.62
N LYS A 107 -4.13 1.36 -3.66
CA LYS A 107 -3.53 1.21 -2.32
C LYS A 107 -4.09 -0.03 -1.60
N GLU A 108 -5.41 -0.21 -1.58
CA GLU A 108 -6.01 -1.38 -0.93
C GLU A 108 -5.62 -2.69 -1.64
N ALA A 109 -5.57 -2.70 -2.98
CA ALA A 109 -5.10 -3.86 -3.73
C ALA A 109 -3.63 -4.19 -3.42
N ALA A 110 -2.75 -3.18 -3.36
CA ALA A 110 -1.35 -3.37 -3.00
C ALA A 110 -1.19 -3.86 -1.55
N ARG A 111 -2.03 -3.38 -0.63
CA ARG A 111 -2.05 -3.85 0.77
C ARG A 111 -2.46 -5.30 0.89
N LEU A 112 -3.52 -5.71 0.18
CA LEU A 112 -3.96 -7.10 0.16
C LEU A 112 -2.88 -8.00 -0.45
N GLN A 113 -2.30 -7.57 -1.57
CA GLN A 113 -1.22 -8.31 -2.20
C GLN A 113 0.00 -8.47 -1.28
N ALA A 114 0.39 -7.42 -0.55
CA ALA A 114 1.47 -7.51 0.44
C ALA A 114 1.14 -8.51 1.56
N ARG A 115 -0.11 -8.51 2.05
CA ARG A 115 -0.57 -9.47 3.06
C ARG A 115 -0.60 -10.90 2.53
N ASP A 116 -1.02 -11.12 1.29
CA ASP A 116 -1.03 -12.44 0.68
C ASP A 116 0.39 -12.97 0.48
N MET A 117 1.32 -12.11 0.06
CA MET A 117 2.75 -12.47 -0.01
C MET A 117 3.30 -12.85 1.37
N GLU A 118 3.02 -12.06 2.40
CA GLU A 118 3.44 -12.34 3.78
C GLU A 118 2.90 -13.69 4.27
N VAL A 119 1.60 -13.95 4.08
CA VAL A 119 0.96 -15.22 4.47
C VAL A 119 1.57 -16.40 3.71
N ASN A 120 1.86 -16.25 2.42
CA ASN A 120 2.46 -17.33 1.63
C ASN A 120 3.91 -17.61 2.03
N MET A 121 4.69 -16.57 2.35
CA MET A 121 6.06 -16.73 2.86
C MET A 121 6.04 -17.44 4.22
N LEU A 122 5.19 -16.96 5.14
CA LEU A 122 4.95 -17.59 6.44
C LEU A 122 4.61 -19.07 6.29
N ARG A 123 3.66 -19.38 5.41
CA ARG A 123 3.24 -20.76 5.15
C ARG A 123 4.39 -21.62 4.64
N SER A 124 5.17 -21.12 3.68
CA SER A 124 6.31 -21.86 3.12
C SER A 124 7.39 -22.13 4.18
N GLU A 125 7.63 -21.18 5.09
CA GLU A 125 8.61 -21.33 6.17
C GLU A 125 8.12 -22.33 7.22
N LEU A 126 6.83 -22.27 7.58
CA LEU A 126 6.19 -23.22 8.49
C LEU A 126 6.17 -24.65 7.91
N GLU A 127 5.92 -24.80 6.61
CA GLU A 127 6.02 -26.10 5.92
C GLU A 127 7.46 -26.65 5.98
N ALA A 128 8.48 -25.81 5.81
CA ALA A 128 9.88 -26.20 5.96
C ALA A 128 10.26 -26.62 7.38
N LEU A 129 9.55 -26.09 8.40
CA LEU A 129 9.66 -26.50 9.80
C LEU A 129 8.83 -27.74 10.14
N GLN A 130 8.04 -28.27 9.19
CA GLN A 130 7.04 -29.34 9.42
C GLN A 130 6.05 -28.98 10.53
N ALA A 131 5.74 -27.68 10.67
CA ALA A 131 4.79 -27.20 11.65
C ALA A 131 3.36 -27.61 11.26
N VAL A 132 2.59 -28.10 12.21
CA VAL A 132 1.18 -28.48 12.03
C VAL A 132 0.30 -27.48 12.75
N ASP A 133 -0.73 -26.99 12.08
CA ASP A 133 -1.73 -26.11 12.71
C ASP A 133 -2.63 -26.93 13.64
N THR A 134 -2.76 -26.48 14.89
CA THR A 134 -3.54 -27.14 15.94
C THR A 134 -4.29 -26.09 16.76
N ASP A 135 -5.28 -26.51 17.55
CA ASP A 135 -6.01 -25.62 18.47
C ASP A 135 -5.11 -24.91 19.51
N ARG A 136 -3.87 -25.40 19.71
CA ARG A 136 -2.88 -24.82 20.63
C ARG A 136 -1.98 -23.77 19.96
N GLY A 137 -2.09 -23.60 18.64
CA GLY A 137 -1.16 -22.88 17.79
C GLY A 137 -0.40 -23.82 16.86
N MET A 138 0.64 -23.29 16.20
CA MET A 138 1.47 -24.06 15.27
C MET A 138 2.44 -24.94 16.07
N VAL A 139 2.39 -26.25 15.88
CA VAL A 139 3.19 -27.23 16.62
C VAL A 139 4.27 -27.82 15.73
N ILE A 140 5.53 -27.69 16.15
CA ILE A 140 6.67 -28.41 15.57
C ILE A 140 7.01 -29.58 16.48
N THR A 141 6.97 -30.80 15.95
CA THR A 141 7.28 -32.01 16.73
C THR A 141 8.70 -32.48 16.46
N LEU A 142 9.52 -32.47 17.51
CA LEU A 142 10.88 -32.99 17.55
C LEU A 142 10.87 -34.40 18.15
N GLY A 143 10.99 -35.43 17.31
CA GLY A 143 10.99 -36.84 17.75
C GLY A 143 12.30 -37.29 18.40
N ASP A 144 12.30 -38.54 18.90
CA ASP A 144 13.39 -39.17 19.67
C ASP A 144 14.76 -39.19 18.96
N VAL A 145 14.79 -39.11 17.61
CA VAL A 145 16.02 -39.08 16.80
C VAL A 145 16.92 -37.88 17.14
N LEU A 146 16.37 -36.89 17.85
CA LEU A 146 17.05 -35.66 18.25
C LEU A 146 17.70 -35.72 19.63
N PHE A 147 17.50 -36.79 20.42
CA PHE A 147 18.13 -36.98 21.73
C PHE A 147 18.80 -38.35 21.83
N SER A 148 19.94 -38.45 22.52
CA SER A 148 20.45 -39.78 22.89
C SER A 148 19.52 -40.46 23.91
N THR A 149 19.38 -41.79 23.86
CA THR A 149 18.56 -42.56 24.81
C THR A 149 18.93 -42.22 26.26
N GLY A 150 17.91 -41.86 27.07
CA GLY A 150 18.10 -41.49 28.48
C GLY A 150 18.81 -40.15 28.73
N LYS A 151 19.16 -39.39 27.67
CA LYS A 151 19.82 -38.08 27.78
C LYS A 151 18.91 -36.95 27.32
N ALA A 152 19.31 -35.74 27.70
CA ALA A 152 18.72 -34.48 27.26
C ALA A 152 19.60 -33.73 26.24
N ASP A 153 20.74 -34.31 25.84
CA ASP A 153 21.64 -33.68 24.86
C ASP A 153 21.04 -33.74 23.45
N LEU A 154 20.98 -32.59 22.79
CA LEU A 154 20.50 -32.46 21.42
C LEU A 154 21.52 -33.03 20.42
N GLN A 155 21.03 -33.81 19.47
CA GLN A 155 21.82 -34.31 18.35
C GLN A 155 22.05 -33.21 17.30
N PRO A 156 23.11 -33.30 16.48
CA PRO A 156 23.38 -32.33 15.42
C PRO A 156 22.20 -32.11 14.45
N GLY A 157 21.40 -33.15 14.19
CA GLY A 157 20.19 -33.03 13.35
C GLY A 157 19.15 -32.06 13.91
N ALA A 158 19.10 -31.89 15.23
CA ALA A 158 18.16 -31.00 15.91
C ALA A 158 18.54 -29.54 15.68
N MET A 159 19.84 -29.26 15.63
CA MET A 159 20.39 -27.90 15.51
C MET A 159 19.87 -27.20 14.27
N SER A 160 19.74 -27.90 13.14
CA SER A 160 19.21 -27.29 11.91
C SER A 160 17.77 -26.80 12.06
N THR A 161 16.93 -27.51 12.82
CA THR A 161 15.55 -27.09 13.09
C THR A 161 15.51 -25.95 14.11
N ILE A 162 16.38 -25.99 15.12
CA ILE A 162 16.53 -24.89 16.10
C ILE A 162 16.98 -23.60 15.41
N GLU A 163 17.96 -23.66 14.51
CA GLU A 163 18.44 -22.50 13.75
C GLU A 163 17.34 -21.91 12.87
N ARG A 164 16.60 -22.75 12.13
CA ARG A 164 15.45 -22.27 11.33
C ARG A 164 14.36 -21.65 12.20
N LEU A 165 14.03 -22.26 13.33
CA LEU A 165 13.06 -21.69 14.26
C LEU A 165 13.57 -20.36 14.87
N ALA A 166 14.86 -20.24 15.17
CA ALA A 166 15.43 -18.99 15.66
C ALA A 166 15.37 -17.87 14.62
N LEU A 167 15.63 -18.18 13.34
CA LEU A 167 15.45 -17.24 12.23
C LEU A 167 13.99 -16.78 12.09
N PHE A 168 13.05 -17.74 12.10
CA PHE A 168 11.62 -17.44 12.11
C PHE A 168 11.24 -16.52 13.30
N MET A 169 11.74 -16.83 14.50
CA MET A 169 11.48 -16.01 15.69
C MET A 169 12.08 -14.60 15.58
N ALA A 170 13.19 -14.42 14.86
CA ALA A 170 13.78 -13.11 14.58
C ALA A 170 12.92 -12.28 13.61
N GLU A 171 12.38 -12.91 12.56
CA GLU A 171 11.50 -12.27 11.58
C GLU A 171 10.14 -11.88 12.18
N TYR A 172 9.62 -12.70 13.11
CA TYR A 172 8.32 -12.50 13.74
C TYR A 172 8.44 -12.17 15.24
N PRO A 173 8.83 -10.93 15.61
CA PRO A 173 9.17 -10.56 16.99
C PRO A 173 8.00 -10.64 17.99
N ALA A 174 6.76 -10.64 17.50
CA ALA A 174 5.56 -10.79 18.33
C ALA A 174 5.34 -12.23 18.82
N LYS A 175 5.84 -13.24 18.09
CA LYS A 175 5.57 -14.65 18.42
C LYS A 175 6.28 -15.09 19.70
N THR A 176 5.66 -16.00 20.43
CA THR A 176 6.28 -16.69 21.57
C THR A 176 6.30 -18.20 21.33
N VAL A 177 7.13 -18.93 22.08
CA VAL A 177 7.22 -20.39 22.00
C VAL A 177 7.03 -21.04 23.37
N LEU A 178 6.23 -22.09 23.40
CA LEU A 178 6.10 -23.02 24.51
C LEU A 178 6.71 -24.35 24.10
N ILE A 179 7.71 -24.80 24.85
CA ILE A 179 8.43 -26.04 24.61
C ILE A 179 7.94 -27.09 25.61
N GLU A 180 7.37 -28.16 25.09
CA GLU A 180 6.73 -29.22 25.87
C GLU A 180 7.51 -30.53 25.72
N GLY A 181 8.03 -31.06 26.82
CA GLY A 181 8.73 -32.35 26.84
C GLY A 181 7.80 -33.52 27.16
N TYR A 182 8.03 -34.65 26.49
CA TYR A 182 7.29 -35.91 26.69
C TYR A 182 8.23 -37.12 26.72
N THR A 183 7.84 -38.17 27.44
CA THR A 183 8.51 -39.47 27.50
C THR A 183 7.57 -40.61 27.13
N ASP A 184 8.13 -41.82 26.96
CA ASP A 184 7.34 -43.04 27.01
C ASP A 184 7.07 -43.45 28.48
N ASP A 185 6.43 -44.62 28.68
CA ASP A 185 6.07 -45.17 29.98
C ASP A 185 7.21 -45.98 30.65
N VAL A 186 8.43 -45.91 30.13
CA VAL A 186 9.55 -46.70 30.66
C VAL A 186 10.25 -45.92 31.76
N GLY A 187 9.99 -46.27 33.01
CA GLY A 187 10.64 -45.66 34.17
C GLY A 187 9.64 -45.41 35.30
N SER A 188 10.04 -44.57 36.26
CA SER A 188 9.10 -44.03 37.24
C SER A 188 8.55 -42.70 36.74
N GLU A 189 7.31 -42.37 37.12
CA GLU A 189 6.66 -41.10 36.79
C GLU A 189 7.55 -39.88 37.13
N ILE A 190 8.15 -39.88 38.33
CA ILE A 190 9.05 -38.79 38.78
C ILE A 190 10.28 -38.68 37.87
N PHE A 191 10.86 -39.82 37.47
CA PHE A 191 12.00 -39.83 36.56
C PHE A 191 11.62 -39.28 35.18
N ASN A 192 10.47 -39.71 34.67
CA ASN A 192 9.94 -39.30 33.36
C ASN A 192 9.58 -37.82 33.32
N LEU A 193 8.97 -37.30 34.38
CA LEU A 193 8.72 -35.87 34.54
C LEU A 193 10.04 -35.08 34.47
N GLY A 194 11.02 -35.41 35.32
CA GLY A 194 12.31 -34.71 35.32
C GLY A 194 13.09 -34.85 34.00
N LEU A 195 12.99 -35.99 33.30
CA LEU A 195 13.60 -36.17 31.99
C LEU A 195 12.94 -35.26 30.94
N SER A 196 11.62 -35.19 30.93
CA SER A 196 10.87 -34.35 30.00
C SER A 196 11.18 -32.86 30.19
N GLU A 197 11.28 -32.38 31.44
CA GLU A 197 11.65 -31.00 31.77
C GLU A 197 13.07 -30.66 31.29
N ARG A 198 14.04 -31.57 31.52
CA ARG A 198 15.41 -31.36 31.05
C ARG A 198 15.49 -31.30 29.53
N ARG A 199 14.73 -32.14 28.82
CA ARG A 199 14.69 -32.11 27.34
C ARG A 199 14.11 -30.79 26.81
N ALA A 200 13.03 -30.29 27.42
CA ALA A 200 12.48 -28.98 27.09
C ALA A 200 13.47 -27.84 27.38
N ALA A 201 14.20 -27.92 28.52
CA ALA A 201 15.25 -26.98 28.88
C ALA A 201 16.40 -26.97 27.87
N SER A 202 16.86 -28.12 27.38
CA SER A 202 17.91 -28.19 26.35
C SER A 202 17.52 -27.48 25.06
N VAL A 203 16.26 -27.63 24.62
CA VAL A 203 15.73 -26.92 23.44
C VAL A 203 15.67 -25.42 23.68
N ARG A 204 15.21 -24.99 24.86
CA ARG A 204 15.24 -23.57 25.27
C ARG A 204 16.66 -23.04 25.18
N ASP A 205 17.63 -23.72 25.79
CA ASP A 205 19.01 -23.24 25.87
C ASP A 205 19.65 -23.14 24.48
N ALA A 206 19.30 -24.05 23.56
CA ALA A 206 19.71 -23.98 22.16
C ALA A 206 19.09 -22.78 21.43
N LEU A 207 17.82 -22.46 21.67
CA LEU A 207 17.16 -21.26 21.11
C LEU A 207 17.74 -19.96 21.68
N LEU A 208 18.07 -19.94 22.98
CA LEU A 208 18.76 -18.82 23.62
C LEU A 208 20.14 -18.60 22.99
N ALA A 209 20.90 -19.67 22.77
CA ALA A 209 22.20 -19.62 22.10
C ALA A 209 22.10 -19.14 20.65
N ALA A 210 20.98 -19.44 19.98
CA ALA A 210 20.66 -18.95 18.64
C ALA A 210 20.10 -17.52 18.61
N GLY A 211 19.98 -16.83 19.76
CA GLY A 211 19.63 -15.42 19.86
C GLY A 211 18.16 -15.11 20.14
N VAL A 212 17.32 -16.11 20.43
CA VAL A 212 15.93 -15.88 20.82
C VAL A 212 15.87 -15.32 22.25
N SER A 213 15.08 -14.27 22.45
CA SER A 213 14.93 -13.66 23.78
C SER A 213 14.33 -14.64 24.81
N PRO A 214 14.85 -14.71 26.05
CA PRO A 214 14.31 -15.58 27.09
C PRO A 214 12.87 -15.23 27.47
N LEU A 215 12.44 -13.97 27.30
CA LEU A 215 11.05 -13.55 27.57
C LEU A 215 10.04 -14.16 26.59
N ARG A 216 10.50 -14.74 25.49
CA ARG A 216 9.67 -15.32 24.43
C ARG A 216 9.65 -16.85 24.48
N ILE A 217 10.31 -17.46 25.45
CA ILE A 217 10.42 -18.93 25.57
C ILE A 217 9.89 -19.36 26.93
N SER A 218 8.99 -20.35 26.91
CA SER A 218 8.53 -21.07 28.09
C SER A 218 8.76 -22.58 27.92
N THR A 219 8.88 -23.30 29.02
CA THR A 219 9.16 -24.75 29.03
C THR A 219 8.25 -25.48 30.01
N ILE A 220 7.70 -26.62 29.61
CA ILE A 220 6.90 -27.52 30.47
C ILE A 220 7.32 -28.97 30.20
N GLY A 221 7.45 -29.78 31.26
CA GLY A 221 7.59 -31.23 31.14
C GLY A 221 6.29 -31.93 31.52
N TYR A 222 5.82 -32.87 30.71
CA TYR A 222 4.61 -33.67 31.00
C TYR A 222 4.91 -35.12 31.37
N GLY A 223 6.18 -35.54 31.33
CA GLY A 223 6.55 -36.95 31.48
C GLY A 223 5.80 -37.84 30.50
N GLU A 224 5.20 -38.91 31.02
CA GLU A 224 4.47 -39.92 30.24
C GLU A 224 2.95 -39.65 30.13
N ALA A 225 2.45 -38.56 30.73
CA ALA A 225 1.01 -38.33 30.94
C ALA A 225 0.20 -38.05 29.66
N ARG A 226 0.86 -37.78 28.52
CA ARG A 226 0.20 -37.41 27.25
C ARG A 226 0.76 -38.23 26.07
N PRO A 227 0.50 -39.54 26.02
CA PRO A 227 0.92 -40.39 24.91
C PRO A 227 0.10 -40.06 23.65
N ILE A 228 0.76 -40.07 22.49
CA ILE A 228 0.15 -39.93 21.16
C ILE A 228 0.10 -41.27 20.40
N ALA A 229 0.78 -42.29 20.93
CA ALA A 229 0.78 -43.65 20.40
C ALA A 229 0.82 -44.67 21.54
N SER A 230 0.57 -45.95 21.20
CA SER A 230 0.61 -47.04 22.18
C SER A 230 2.01 -47.24 22.76
N ASN A 231 2.14 -47.23 24.08
CA ASN A 231 3.40 -47.58 24.74
C ASN A 231 3.72 -49.09 24.69
N SER A 232 2.78 -49.93 24.25
CA SER A 232 2.99 -51.37 24.17
C SER A 232 3.93 -51.80 23.03
N THR A 233 4.17 -50.94 22.04
CA THR A 233 5.09 -51.24 20.93
C THR A 233 6.34 -50.34 20.96
N PRO A 234 7.52 -50.83 20.52
CA PRO A 234 8.71 -50.00 20.40
C PRO A 234 8.49 -48.72 19.57
N GLU A 235 7.73 -48.84 18.48
CA GLU A 235 7.43 -47.74 17.56
C GLU A 235 6.56 -46.68 18.24
N GLY A 236 5.53 -47.09 18.99
CA GLY A 236 4.67 -46.14 19.68
C GLY A 236 5.37 -45.45 20.85
N ARG A 237 6.25 -46.16 21.58
CA ARG A 237 7.13 -45.52 22.57
C ARG A 237 8.05 -44.49 21.92
N GLN A 238 8.60 -44.78 20.75
CA GLN A 238 9.43 -43.82 20.02
C GLN A 238 8.68 -42.55 19.64
N LEU A 239 7.40 -42.66 19.26
CA LEU A 239 6.56 -41.48 19.00
C LEU A 239 6.25 -40.69 20.27
N ASN A 240 6.11 -41.36 21.41
CA ASN A 240 5.84 -40.69 22.70
C ASN A 240 7.06 -39.94 23.25
N ARG A 241 8.28 -40.42 22.95
CA ARG A 241 9.54 -39.71 23.24
C ARG A 241 9.73 -38.54 22.27
N ARG A 242 9.18 -37.37 22.62
CA ARG A 242 9.21 -36.17 21.77
C ARG A 242 9.32 -34.89 22.58
N VAL A 243 9.69 -33.82 21.88
CA VAL A 243 9.50 -32.45 22.33
C VAL A 243 8.62 -31.74 21.32
N GLU A 244 7.57 -31.09 21.77
CA GLU A 244 6.73 -30.25 20.92
C GLU A 244 7.08 -28.79 21.17
N ILE A 245 7.19 -28.00 20.11
CA ILE A 245 7.36 -26.56 20.20
C ILE A 245 6.10 -25.92 19.64
N VAL A 246 5.36 -25.24 20.51
CA VAL A 246 4.11 -24.58 20.19
C VAL A 246 4.39 -23.09 19.99
N ILE A 247 4.19 -22.60 18.78
CA ILE A 247 4.33 -21.19 18.42
C ILE A 247 2.98 -20.50 18.65
N GLN A 248 3.00 -19.39 19.38
CA GLN A 248 1.84 -18.64 19.83
C GLN A 248 1.93 -17.16 19.42
N ASP A 249 0.78 -16.51 19.35
CA ASP A 249 0.60 -15.09 18.99
C ASP A 249 0.95 -14.11 20.13
#